data_AF-A0AAU8N2Y4-F1
#
_entry.id   AF-A0AAU8N2Y4-F1
#
_cell.length_a   1.000
_cell.length_b   1.000
_cell.length_c   1.000
_cell.angle_alpha   90.00
_cell.angle_beta   90.00
_cell.angle_gamma   90.00
#
_symmetry.space_group_name_H-M   'P 1'
#
loop_
_entity.id
_entity.type
_entity.pdbx_description
1 polymer ?
#
loop_
_entity_poly.entity_id
_entity_poly.type
_entity_poly.pdbx_seq_one_letter_code
_entity_poly.pdbx_strand_id
1 'polypeptide(L)'
;MNDAPVNLVNLTPHDVVIDPGDGTPPVRFPASGTVPRLLLSQPSRQALTVADPARPDAPEAAVALPLAVGATWRGIDPPLPEPRPGVLYVTSRVVAEHHPDRTDLVWPDDLVRDADGQVVAARRLACARPIGSRGAPAGSGC
;
A
#
# COMPACT_ATOMS: atom_id res chain seq x y z
N MET A 1 30.44 -3.81 6.64
CA MET A 1 29.00 -3.63 6.38
C MET A 1 28.48 -2.67 7.44
N ASN A 2 28.52 -1.37 7.18
CA ASN A 2 27.92 -0.39 8.10
C ASN A 2 26.53 -0.07 7.53
N ASP A 3 25.53 -0.80 7.99
CA ASP A 3 24.13 -0.48 7.72
C ASP A 3 23.71 0.55 8.77
N ALA A 4 23.81 1.83 8.42
CA ALA A 4 23.34 2.88 9.31
C ALA A 4 21.83 2.69 9.55
N PRO A 5 21.33 2.89 10.77
CA PRO A 5 19.92 2.70 11.06
C PRO A 5 19.06 3.62 10.20
N VAL A 6 17.98 3.07 9.64
CA VAL A 6 16.95 3.83 8.93
C VAL A 6 15.92 4.37 9.90
N ASN A 7 15.39 5.55 9.61
CA ASN A 7 14.27 6.15 10.31
C ASN A 7 12.95 5.75 9.65
N LEU A 8 12.01 5.22 10.43
CA LEU A 8 10.67 4.87 9.95
C LEU A 8 9.68 5.97 10.30
N VAL A 9 8.97 6.48 9.30
CA VAL A 9 7.90 7.46 9.47
C VAL A 9 6.57 6.80 9.14
N ASN A 10 5.69 6.68 10.13
CA ASN A 10 4.41 6.02 9.96
C ASN A 10 3.35 6.96 9.37
N LEU A 11 2.96 6.72 8.12
CA LEU A 11 1.93 7.47 7.39
C LEU A 11 0.55 6.79 7.45
N THR A 12 0.38 5.81 8.33
CA THR A 12 -0.92 5.19 8.63
C THR A 12 -1.63 5.98 9.75
N PRO A 13 -2.96 5.84 9.89
CA PRO A 13 -3.72 6.64 10.86
C PRO A 13 -3.57 6.21 12.32
N HIS A 14 -2.89 5.09 12.58
CA HIS A 14 -2.70 4.54 13.92
C HIS A 14 -1.26 4.09 14.11
N ASP A 15 -0.88 3.84 15.37
CA ASP A 15 0.44 3.29 15.67
C ASP A 15 0.62 1.93 14.98
N VAL A 16 1.85 1.70 14.51
CA VAL A 16 2.28 0.42 13.95
C VAL A 16 3.24 -0.20 14.94
N VAL A 17 2.96 -1.43 15.36
CA VAL A 17 3.85 -2.21 16.22
C VAL A 17 4.46 -3.33 15.39
N ILE A 18 5.78 -3.44 15.41
CA ILE A 18 6.51 -4.56 14.84
C ILE A 18 7.02 -5.45 15.98
N ASP A 19 6.51 -6.68 16.03
CA ASP A 19 6.90 -7.71 16.98
C ASP A 19 7.34 -8.96 16.20
N PRO A 20 8.66 -9.13 15.97
CA PRO A 20 9.17 -10.26 15.22
C PRO A 20 8.80 -11.63 15.82
N GLY A 21 8.54 -11.70 17.13
CA GLY A 21 8.24 -12.95 17.83
C GLY A 21 9.42 -13.89 18.00
N ASP A 22 10.65 -13.42 17.77
CA ASP A 22 11.90 -14.17 17.93
C ASP A 22 12.63 -13.86 19.26
N GLY A 23 11.95 -13.17 20.18
CA GLY A 23 12.51 -12.67 21.43
C GLY A 23 13.00 -11.23 21.36
N THR A 24 13.05 -10.62 20.17
CA THR A 24 13.29 -9.19 20.01
C THR A 24 12.13 -8.38 20.61
N PRO A 25 12.38 -7.35 21.43
CA PRO A 25 11.32 -6.50 21.97
C PRO A 25 10.52 -5.82 20.85
N PRO A 26 9.18 -5.72 20.98
CA PRO A 26 8.35 -5.01 20.01
C PRO A 26 8.75 -3.53 19.88
N VAL A 27 8.76 -3.02 18.66
CA VAL A 27 9.03 -1.60 18.36
C VAL A 27 7.74 -0.94 17.90
N ARG A 28 7.39 0.19 18.53
CA ARG A 28 6.20 0.99 18.20
C ARG A 28 6.61 2.23 17.38
N PHE A 29 5.94 2.41 16.25
CA PHE A 29 6.07 3.57 15.38
C PHE A 29 4.79 4.42 15.46
N PRO A 30 4.83 5.61 16.10
CA PRO A 30 3.65 6.44 16.28
C PRO A 30 3.15 7.00 14.95
N ALA A 31 1.83 7.13 14.79
CA ALA A 31 1.27 7.80 13.63
C ALA A 31 1.85 9.22 13.46
N SER A 32 2.33 9.56 12.27
CA SER A 32 2.96 10.87 12.00
C SER A 32 1.97 12.04 11.94
N GLY A 33 0.66 11.74 11.95
CA GLY A 33 -0.41 12.72 11.72
C GLY A 33 -0.65 13.06 10.25
N THR A 34 0.28 12.72 9.34
CA THR A 34 0.05 12.80 7.89
C THR A 34 -0.41 11.43 7.38
N VAL A 35 -1.62 11.36 6.82
CA VAL A 35 -2.23 10.11 6.37
C VAL A 35 -2.65 10.21 4.91
N PRO A 36 -1.75 9.93 3.95
CA PRO A 36 -2.06 9.91 2.52
C PRO A 36 -3.13 8.87 2.18
N ARG A 37 -4.19 9.29 1.48
CA ARG A 37 -5.29 8.41 1.07
C ARG A 37 -5.46 8.42 -0.44
N LEU A 38 -5.68 7.24 -1.02
CA LEU A 38 -5.97 7.12 -2.45
C LEU A 38 -7.28 7.83 -2.78
N LEU A 39 -7.23 8.71 -3.76
CA LEU A 39 -8.40 9.36 -4.33
C LEU A 39 -8.92 8.49 -5.48
N LEU A 40 -10.19 8.13 -5.41
CA LEU A 40 -10.87 7.32 -6.41
C LEU A 40 -11.95 8.15 -7.10
N SER A 41 -12.14 7.92 -8.41
CA SER A 41 -13.27 8.49 -9.13
C SER A 41 -14.59 7.90 -8.64
N GLN A 42 -15.69 8.64 -8.81
CA GLN A 42 -17.00 8.04 -8.61
C GLN A 42 -17.22 6.95 -9.66
N PRO A 43 -17.74 5.77 -9.26
CA PRO A 43 -18.17 4.75 -10.21
C PRO A 43 -19.38 5.27 -10.99
N SER A 44 -19.56 4.80 -12.22
CA SER A 44 -20.72 5.14 -13.05
C SER A 44 -21.51 3.90 -13.43
N ARG A 45 -22.79 4.09 -13.75
CA ARG A 45 -23.68 3.01 -14.19
C ARG A 45 -23.91 3.09 -15.69
N GLN A 46 -23.92 1.93 -16.33
CA GLN A 46 -24.18 1.72 -17.74
C GLN A 46 -25.11 0.51 -17.89
N ALA A 47 -25.61 0.30 -19.11
CA ALA A 47 -26.27 -0.93 -19.50
C ALA A 47 -25.39 -1.65 -20.51
N LEU A 48 -25.27 -2.97 -20.35
CA LEU A 48 -24.61 -3.84 -21.32
C LEU A 48 -25.66 -4.72 -21.97
N THR A 49 -25.78 -4.64 -23.29
CA THR A 49 -26.59 -5.56 -24.07
C THR A 49 -25.76 -6.81 -24.37
N VAL A 50 -26.21 -7.97 -23.91
CA VAL A 50 -25.54 -9.26 -24.13
C VAL A 50 -26.46 -10.21 -24.89
N ALA A 51 -25.88 -11.14 -25.66
CA ALA A 51 -26.64 -12.23 -26.23
C ALA A 51 -27.23 -13.11 -25.11
N ASP A 52 -28.45 -13.62 -25.31
CA ASP A 52 -29.08 -14.56 -24.36
C ASP A 52 -28.45 -15.96 -24.53
N PRO A 53 -27.71 -16.47 -23.54
CA PRO A 53 -27.09 -17.79 -23.64
C PRO A 53 -28.12 -18.93 -23.71
N ALA A 54 -29.37 -18.70 -23.29
CA ALA A 54 -30.44 -19.68 -23.43
C ALA A 54 -31.00 -19.76 -24.88
N ARG A 55 -30.64 -18.80 -25.74
CA ARG A 55 -31.11 -18.72 -27.13
C ARG A 55 -29.96 -18.39 -28.08
N PRO A 56 -28.99 -19.31 -28.25
CA PRO A 56 -27.76 -19.05 -29.01
C PRO A 56 -28.01 -18.76 -30.50
N ASP A 57 -29.09 -19.26 -31.07
CA ASP A 57 -29.42 -19.10 -32.49
C ASP A 57 -30.34 -17.88 -32.77
N ALA A 58 -30.69 -17.11 -31.74
CA ALA A 58 -31.58 -15.94 -31.84
C ALA A 58 -30.83 -14.66 -31.43
N PRO A 59 -29.99 -14.08 -32.32
CA PRO A 59 -29.20 -12.89 -32.01
C PRO A 59 -30.04 -11.66 -31.63
N GLU A 60 -31.31 -11.61 -32.04
CA GLU A 60 -32.30 -10.61 -31.64
C GLU A 60 -32.80 -10.75 -30.20
N ALA A 61 -32.58 -11.90 -29.55
CA ALA A 61 -33.01 -12.16 -28.18
C ALA A 61 -32.07 -11.56 -27.12
N ALA A 62 -31.40 -10.45 -27.40
CA ALA A 62 -30.42 -9.85 -26.50
C ALA A 62 -31.06 -9.33 -25.20
N VAL A 63 -30.33 -9.46 -24.09
CA VAL A 63 -30.75 -9.07 -22.74
C VAL A 63 -29.93 -7.86 -22.30
N ALA A 64 -30.60 -6.82 -21.80
CA ALA A 64 -29.92 -5.69 -21.18
C ALA A 64 -29.61 -6.00 -19.71
N LEU A 65 -28.34 -5.94 -19.33
CA LEU A 65 -27.85 -6.15 -17.98
C LEU A 65 -27.29 -4.85 -17.38
N PRO A 66 -27.46 -4.61 -16.07
CA PRO A 66 -26.80 -3.49 -15.40
C PRO A 66 -25.29 -3.71 -15.38
N LEU A 67 -24.54 -2.70 -15.82
CA LEU A 67 -23.07 -2.68 -15.79
C LEU A 67 -22.60 -1.50 -14.94
N ALA A 68 -21.58 -1.72 -14.11
CA ALA A 68 -20.91 -0.66 -13.38
C ALA A 68 -19.50 -0.45 -13.94
N VAL A 69 -19.15 0.80 -14.23
CA VAL A 69 -17.75 1.19 -14.43
C VAL A 69 -17.17 1.45 -13.05
N GLY A 70 -16.18 0.64 -12.68
CA GLY A 70 -15.51 0.72 -11.37
C GLY A 70 -14.85 2.07 -11.12
N ALA A 71 -14.64 2.38 -9.85
CA ALA A 71 -13.87 3.54 -9.44
C ALA A 71 -12.42 3.38 -9.91
N THR A 72 -11.85 4.46 -10.46
CA THR A 72 -10.46 4.48 -10.94
C THR A 72 -9.61 5.38 -10.06
N TRP A 73 -8.34 5.00 -9.86
CA TRP A 73 -7.39 5.83 -9.12
C TRP A 73 -7.18 7.18 -9.82
N ARG A 74 -7.18 8.25 -9.03
CA ARG A 74 -6.98 9.64 -9.47
C ARG A 74 -5.74 10.30 -8.88
N GLY A 75 -5.21 9.76 -7.80
CA GLY A 75 -4.09 10.34 -7.08
C GLY A 75 -4.10 9.98 -5.60
N ILE A 76 -3.35 10.74 -4.81
CA ILE A 76 -3.26 10.57 -3.37
C ILE A 76 -3.30 11.93 -2.69
N ASP A 77 -4.03 12.05 -1.58
CA ASP A 77 -4.16 13.28 -0.80
C ASP A 77 -4.13 13.01 0.72
N PRO A 78 -3.33 13.74 1.52
CA PRO A 78 -2.24 14.61 1.07
C PRO A 78 -1.21 13.84 0.22
N PRO A 79 -0.38 14.53 -0.59
CA PRO A 79 0.67 13.87 -1.34
C PRO A 79 1.63 13.11 -0.41
N LEU A 80 2.22 12.02 -0.93
CA LEU A 80 3.30 11.34 -0.22
C LEU A 80 4.46 12.32 0.02
N PRO A 81 5.06 12.33 1.22
CA PRO A 81 6.31 13.05 1.44
C PRO A 81 7.40 12.61 0.45
N GLU A 82 8.27 13.55 0.09
CA GLU A 82 9.41 13.29 -0.78
C GLU A 82 10.37 12.24 -0.18
N PRO A 83 11.01 11.41 -1.00
CA PRO A 83 12.04 10.48 -0.54
C PRO A 83 13.19 11.19 0.16
N ARG A 84 13.64 10.64 1.29
CA ARG A 84 14.76 11.20 2.07
C ARG A 84 15.81 10.13 2.36
N PRO A 85 17.11 10.46 2.28
CA PRO A 85 18.20 9.59 2.72
C PRO A 85 17.95 8.99 4.10
N GLY A 86 18.02 7.65 4.21
CA GLY A 86 17.87 6.96 5.49
C GLY A 86 16.46 6.99 6.09
N VAL A 87 15.44 7.37 5.32
CA VAL A 87 14.04 7.35 5.77
C VAL A 87 13.24 6.34 4.95
N LEU A 88 12.42 5.55 5.64
CA LEU A 88 11.37 4.72 5.05
C LEU A 88 10.02 5.20 5.56
N TYR A 89 9.00 5.15 4.69
CA TYR A 89 7.63 5.53 5.04
C TYR A 89 6.75 4.28 5.15
N VAL A 90 6.13 4.09 6.32
CA VAL A 90 5.14 3.03 6.52
C VAL A 90 3.80 3.49 5.97
N THR A 91 3.25 2.75 5.03
CA THR A 91 1.97 3.01 4.36
C THR A 91 1.10 1.75 4.37
N SER A 92 -0.08 1.81 3.76
CA SER A 92 -0.79 0.59 3.38
C SER A 92 -0.18 -0.04 2.14
N ARG A 93 -0.30 -1.37 2.01
CA ARG A 93 0.15 -2.09 0.82
C ARG A 93 -0.40 -1.48 -0.48
N VAL A 94 -1.69 -1.12 -0.50
CA VAL A 94 -2.36 -0.57 -1.70
C VAL A 94 -1.77 0.79 -2.11
N VAL A 95 -1.39 1.62 -1.14
CA VAL A 95 -0.68 2.89 -1.42
C VAL A 95 0.67 2.59 -2.06
N ALA A 96 1.48 1.71 -1.46
CA ALA A 96 2.78 1.34 -2.03
C ALA A 96 2.67 0.75 -3.44
N GLU A 97 1.66 -0.09 -3.71
CA GLU A 97 1.43 -0.69 -5.04
C GLU A 97 1.05 0.33 -6.11
N HIS A 98 0.40 1.45 -5.76
CA HIS A 98 0.09 2.54 -6.69
C HIS A 98 1.26 3.50 -6.93
N HIS A 99 2.37 3.34 -6.20
CA HIS A 99 3.59 4.13 -6.36
C HIS A 99 4.80 3.22 -6.64
N PRO A 100 4.81 2.47 -7.76
CA PRO A 100 5.81 1.43 -8.03
C PRO A 100 7.25 1.97 -8.18
N ASP A 101 7.40 3.27 -8.48
CA ASP A 101 8.70 3.93 -8.60
C ASP A 101 9.34 4.26 -7.25
N ARG A 102 8.58 4.15 -6.15
CA ARG A 102 9.05 4.47 -4.80
C ARG A 102 9.70 3.24 -4.15
N THR A 103 11.00 3.34 -3.85
CA THR A 103 11.77 2.29 -3.16
C THR A 103 11.88 2.49 -1.64
N ASP A 104 11.23 3.53 -1.11
CA ASP A 104 11.25 3.95 0.29
C ASP A 104 9.91 3.71 1.01
N LEU A 105 8.95 3.02 0.37
CA LEU A 105 7.67 2.66 0.96
C LEU A 105 7.68 1.22 1.48
N VAL A 106 7.22 1.06 2.70
CA VAL A 106 7.04 -0.24 3.36
C VAL A 106 5.64 -0.34 3.96
N TRP A 107 5.19 -1.56 4.27
CA TRP A 107 3.94 -1.80 4.98
C TRP A 107 4.08 -2.94 5.98
N PRO A 108 3.27 -2.97 7.06
CA PRO A 108 3.23 -4.10 7.99
C PRO A 108 2.74 -5.37 7.27
N ASP A 109 3.45 -6.48 7.45
CA ASP A 109 3.10 -7.80 6.90
C ASP A 109 3.17 -8.87 8.00
N ASP A 110 2.49 -9.99 7.78
CA ASP A 110 2.36 -11.06 8.78
C ASP A 110 1.75 -10.51 10.09
N LEU A 111 0.49 -10.06 9.97
CA LEU A 111 -0.22 -9.37 11.06
C LEU A 111 -0.51 -10.30 12.23
N VAL A 112 -0.17 -9.85 13.43
CA VAL A 112 -0.49 -10.52 14.69
C VAL A 112 -1.82 -9.98 15.21
N ARG A 113 -2.74 -10.88 15.55
CA ARG A 113 -4.06 -10.55 16.08
C ARG A 113 -4.22 -11.05 17.51
N ASP A 114 -4.95 -10.30 18.32
CA ASP A 114 -5.36 -10.73 19.65
C ASP A 114 -6.55 -11.71 19.60
N ALA A 115 -7.05 -12.11 20.77
CA ALA A 115 -8.17 -13.03 20.91
C ALA A 115 -9.49 -12.49 20.33
N ASP A 116 -9.64 -11.16 20.24
CA ASP A 116 -10.80 -10.48 19.66
C ASP A 116 -10.63 -10.24 18.14
N GLY A 117 -9.53 -10.74 17.56
CA GLY A 117 -9.21 -10.61 16.15
C GLY A 117 -8.69 -9.23 15.74
N GLN A 118 -8.43 -8.33 16.69
CA GLN A 118 -7.87 -7.00 16.42
C GLN A 118 -6.39 -7.12 16.09
N VAL A 119 -5.92 -6.32 15.12
CA VAL A 119 -4.50 -6.29 14.77
C VAL A 119 -3.74 -5.53 15.86
N VAL A 120 -2.83 -6.22 16.55
CA VAL A 120 -2.04 -5.65 17.66
C VAL A 120 -0.57 -5.44 17.31
N ALA A 121 -0.05 -6.16 16.31
CA ALA A 121 1.29 -6.00 15.78
C ALA A 121 1.41 -6.61 14.38
N ALA A 122 2.60 -6.52 13.79
CA ALA A 122 3.01 -7.26 12.60
C ALA A 122 4.39 -7.89 12.84
N ARG A 123 4.65 -9.06 12.28
CA ARG A 123 5.95 -9.73 12.49
C ARG A 123 7.08 -9.12 11.67
N ARG A 124 6.74 -8.50 10.55
CA ARG A 124 7.73 -7.92 9.65
C ARG A 124 7.17 -6.75 8.87
N LEU A 125 8.07 -6.05 8.20
CA LEU A 125 7.74 -5.10 7.15
C LEU A 125 7.91 -5.79 5.79
N ALA A 126 7.06 -5.44 4.83
CA ALA A 126 7.20 -5.80 3.44
C ALA A 126 7.36 -4.55 2.57
N CYS A 127 7.91 -4.75 1.37
CA CYS A 127 8.14 -3.71 0.38
C CYS A 127 7.83 -4.27 -1.01
N ALA A 128 7.48 -3.40 -1.95
CA ALA A 128 7.14 -3.80 -3.32
C ALA A 128 8.39 -4.18 -4.13
N ARG A 129 9.54 -3.63 -3.74
CA ARG A 129 10.86 -3.83 -4.35
C ARG A 129 11.92 -3.89 -3.26
N PRO A 130 13.05 -4.60 -3.49
CA PRO A 130 14.18 -4.60 -2.56
C PRO A 130 14.62 -3.18 -2.23
N ILE A 131 14.75 -2.88 -0.93
CA ILE A 131 15.30 -1.62 -0.46
C ILE A 131 16.81 -1.68 -0.69
N GLY A 132 17.35 -0.78 -1.52
CA GLY A 132 18.78 -0.77 -1.85
C GLY A 132 19.65 -0.55 -0.63
N SER A 133 20.72 -1.34 -0.48
CA SER A 133 21.77 -1.07 0.51
C SER A 133 22.44 0.27 0.18
N ARG A 134 22.35 1.26 1.07
CA ARG A 134 23.06 2.53 0.88
C ARG A 134 24.43 2.46 1.55
N GLY A 135 25.48 2.35 0.73
CA GLY A 135 26.88 2.53 1.15
C GLY A 135 27.46 3.87 0.68
N ALA A 136 27.90 4.67 1.67
CA ALA A 136 28.83 5.81 1.64
C ALA A 136 28.45 7.12 0.88
N PRO A 137 28.83 8.31 1.41
CA PRO A 137 28.76 9.56 0.67
C PRO A 137 29.77 9.53 -0.47
N ALA A 138 29.39 10.10 -1.63
CA ALA A 138 30.31 10.35 -2.73
C ALA A 138 31.49 11.16 -2.20
N GLY A 139 32.68 10.55 -2.23
CA GLY A 139 33.91 11.26 -1.92
C GLY A 139 34.07 12.44 -2.87
N SER A 140 34.29 13.62 -2.30
CA SER A 140 34.95 14.72 -3.00
C SER A 140 36.24 14.19 -3.60
N GLY A 141 36.37 14.25 -4.91
CA GLY A 141 37.56 13.84 -5.65
C GLY A 141 37.91 14.89 -6.70
N CYS A 142 38.95 15.65 -6.36
CA CYS A 142 39.79 16.56 -7.17
C CYS A 142 39.14 17.79 -7.82
#